data_AF-A0A7C4G400-F1
#
_entry.id   AF-A0A7C4G400-F1
#
_cell.length_a   1.000
_cell.length_b   1.000
_cell.length_c   1.000
_cell.angle_alpha   90.00
_cell.angle_beta   90.00
_cell.angle_gamma   90.00
#
_symmetry.space_group_name_H-M   'P 1'
#
loop_
_entity.id
_entity.type
_entity.pdbx_description
1 polymer ?
#
loop_
_entity_poly.entity_id
_entity_poly.type
_entity_poly.pdbx_seq_one_letter_code
_entity_poly.pdbx_strand_id
1 'polypeptide(L)'
;MSEEKLPISEKLKILQYENIFKSSKWWAAVVLLESFGRRQIALYLWTRRGNQWKRKQKYVIHSKGEWLQIRDTIEKLIASI
;
A
#
# COMPACT_ATOMS: atom_id res chain seq x y z
N MET A 1 -6.05 -5.77 22.39
CA MET A 1 -5.03 -4.84 21.89
C MET A 1 -5.61 -4.15 20.67
N SER A 2 -5.78 -2.84 20.70
CA SER A 2 -6.29 -2.09 19.56
C SER A 2 -5.31 -2.17 18.40
N GLU A 3 -5.77 -2.62 17.24
CA GLU A 3 -4.95 -2.60 16.02
C GLU A 3 -4.50 -1.16 15.72
N GLU A 4 -3.19 -0.94 15.60
CA GLU A 4 -2.64 0.36 15.22
C GLU A 4 -3.17 0.73 13.82
N LYS A 5 -3.79 1.90 13.70
CA LYS A 5 -4.37 2.39 12.44
C LYS A 5 -3.27 2.67 11.41
N LEU A 6 -3.61 2.50 10.12
CA LEU A 6 -2.71 2.84 9.03
C LEU A 6 -2.32 4.33 9.08
N PRO A 7 -1.03 4.68 8.90
CA PRO A 7 -0.53 6.06 8.95
C PRO A 7 -0.78 6.76 7.61
N ILE A 8 -2.07 6.94 7.31
CA ILE A 8 -2.61 7.61 6.13
C ILE A 8 -3.35 8.86 6.58
N SER A 9 -3.33 9.92 5.77
CA SER A 9 -4.07 11.14 6.08
C SER A 9 -5.57 10.86 6.24
N GLU A 10 -6.18 11.42 7.28
CA GLU A 10 -7.63 11.33 7.55
C GLU A 10 -8.50 11.93 6.43
N LYS A 11 -7.91 12.73 5.54
CA LYS A 11 -8.58 13.24 4.33
C LYS A 11 -8.88 12.14 3.31
N LEU A 12 -8.28 10.96 3.45
CA LEU A 12 -8.52 9.79 2.61
C LEU A 12 -9.40 8.80 3.35
N LYS A 13 -10.43 8.31 2.68
CA LYS A 13 -11.30 7.28 3.25
C LYS A 13 -10.73 5.90 2.91
N ILE A 14 -10.27 5.17 3.93
CA ILE A 14 -9.84 3.78 3.78
C ILE A 14 -11.11 2.92 3.72
N LEU A 15 -11.27 2.15 2.64
CA LEU A 15 -12.40 1.24 2.47
C LEU A 15 -12.04 -0.17 2.94
N GLN A 16 -10.84 -0.64 2.57
CA GLN A 16 -10.27 -1.93 2.99
C GLN A 16 -8.74 -1.85 2.88
N TYR A 17 -8.03 -2.67 3.63
CA TYR A 17 -6.60 -2.84 3.46
C TYR A 17 -6.15 -4.25 3.85
N GLU A 18 -5.02 -4.66 3.30
CA GLU A 18 -4.32 -5.88 3.67
C GLU A 18 -2.85 -5.54 3.96
N ASN A 19 -2.31 -6.04 5.06
CA ASN A 19 -0.89 -5.90 5.35
C ASN A 19 -0.11 -6.92 4.52
N ILE A 20 0.95 -6.48 3.85
CA ILE A 20 1.94 -7.41 3.28
C ILE A 20 2.87 -7.86 4.41
N PHE A 21 3.37 -6.91 5.19
CA PHE A 21 4.12 -7.18 6.41
C PHE A 21 4.20 -5.95 7.31
N LYS A 22 4.47 -6.18 8.60
CA LYS A 22 4.73 -5.13 9.59
C LYS A 22 5.79 -5.59 10.59
N SER A 23 6.79 -4.76 10.81
CA SER A 23 7.87 -4.95 11.79
C SER A 23 8.05 -3.68 12.63
N SER A 24 9.03 -3.66 13.53
CA SER A 24 9.38 -2.47 14.31
C SER A 24 9.91 -1.30 13.47
N LYS A 25 10.47 -1.58 12.28
CA LYS A 25 11.10 -0.57 11.40
C LYS A 25 10.31 -0.29 10.14
N TRP A 26 9.54 -1.26 9.65
CA TRP A 26 8.92 -1.22 8.32
C TRP A 26 7.48 -1.68 8.35
N TRP A 27 6.64 -1.07 7.53
CA TRP A 27 5.26 -1.48 7.33
C TRP A 27 4.91 -1.34 5.86
N ALA A 28 4.45 -2.43 5.24
CA ALA A 28 3.90 -2.43 3.89
C ALA A 28 2.47 -2.94 3.89
N ALA A 29 1.59 -2.26 3.14
CA ALA A 29 0.19 -2.65 3.01
C ALA A 29 -0.37 -2.24 1.65
N VAL A 30 -1.32 -3.03 1.14
CA VAL A 30 -2.16 -2.66 -0.02
C VAL A 30 -3.46 -2.11 0.53
N VAL A 31 -3.87 -0.94 0.04
CA VAL A 31 -5.01 -0.19 0.59
C VAL A 31 -5.97 0.18 -0.54
N LEU A 32 -7.22 -0.24 -0.42
CA LEU A 32 -8.34 0.30 -1.19
C LEU A 32 -8.83 1.57 -0.50
N LEU A 33 -8.67 2.71 -1.16
CA LEU A 33 -9.04 4.00 -0.61
C LEU A 33 -9.87 4.83 -1.60
N GLU A 34 -10.65 5.74 -1.06
CA GLU A 34 -11.36 6.78 -1.80
C GLU A 34 -10.70 8.13 -1.55
N SER A 35 -10.40 8.84 -2.64
CA SER A 35 -9.80 10.18 -2.64
C SER A 35 -10.57 11.04 -3.62
N PHE A 36 -11.15 12.15 -3.14
CA PHE A 36 -11.90 13.09 -3.98
C PHE A 36 -12.96 12.40 -4.87
N GLY A 37 -13.72 11.46 -4.30
CA GLY A 37 -14.77 10.71 -5.00
C GLY A 37 -14.27 9.61 -5.94
N ARG A 38 -12.96 9.36 -6.02
CA ARG A 38 -12.37 8.29 -6.85
C ARG A 38 -11.78 7.18 -5.98
N ARG A 39 -12.18 5.94 -6.26
CA ARG A 39 -11.58 4.75 -5.66
C ARG A 39 -10.26 4.43 -6.34
N GLN A 40 -9.26 4.06 -5.55
CA GLN A 40 -7.95 3.62 -6.03
C GLN A 40 -7.39 2.56 -5.11
N ILE A 41 -6.60 1.64 -5.67
CA ILE A 41 -5.78 0.71 -4.90
C ILE A 41 -4.37 1.30 -4.84
N ALA A 42 -3.79 1.35 -3.65
CA ALA A 42 -2.43 1.84 -3.47
C ALA A 42 -1.60 0.91 -2.59
N LEU A 43 -0.39 0.59 -3.07
CA LEU A 43 0.66 -0.03 -2.27
C LEU A 43 1.38 1.06 -1.49
N TYR A 44 1.41 0.93 -0.16
CA TYR A 44 2.14 1.81 0.72
C TYR A 44 3.34 1.10 1.34
N LEU A 45 4.39 1.88 1.56
CA LEU A 45 5.53 1.51 2.39
C LEU A 45 5.83 2.64 3.36
N TRP A 46 5.90 2.32 4.65
CA TRP A 46 6.31 3.23 5.70
C TRP A 46 7.58 2.75 6.40
N THR A 47 8.33 3.72 6.90
CA THR A 47 9.46 3.49 7.80
C THR A 47 9.18 4.13 9.14
N ARG A 48 9.59 3.49 10.23
CA ARG A 48 9.51 4.06 11.57
C ARG A 48 10.65 5.07 11.74
N ARG A 49 10.33 6.30 12.10
CA ARG A 49 11.29 7.34 12.52
C ARG A 49 10.92 7.81 13.92
N GLY A 50 11.65 7.33 14.92
CA GLY A 50 11.30 7.47 16.33
C GLY A 50 9.93 6.83 16.60
N ASN A 51 8.99 7.61 17.14
CA ASN A 51 7.65 7.12 17.48
C ASN A 51 6.62 7.33 16.37
N GLN A 52 7.03 7.69 15.16
CA GLN A 52 6.13 7.98 14.05
C GLN A 52 6.42 7.12 12.82
N TRP A 53 5.38 6.69 12.13
CA TRP A 53 5.49 6.15 10.78
C TRP A 53 5.61 7.29 9.77
N LYS A 54 6.60 7.21 8.88
CA LYS A 54 6.77 8.13 7.75
C LYS A 54 6.63 7.35 6.45
N ARG A 55 5.79 7.86 5.56
CA ARG A 55 5.57 7.25 4.23
C ARG A 55 6.86 7.34 3.43
N LYS A 56 7.43 6.18 3.11
CA LYS A 56 8.59 6.06 2.22
C LYS A 56 8.14 5.99 0.76
N GLN A 57 7.07 5.25 0.49
CA GLN A 57 6.53 5.09 -0.87
C GLN A 57 5.00 4.99 -0.85
N LYS A 58 4.40 5.46 -1.93
CA LYS A 58 3.01 5.21 -2.33
C LYS A 58 3.01 4.93 -3.82
N TYR A 59 2.55 3.76 -4.23
CA TYR A 59 2.33 3.40 -5.62
C TYR A 59 0.83 3.23 -5.83
N VAL A 60 0.24 4.00 -6.74
CA VAL A 60 -1.19 3.91 -7.06
C VAL A 60 -1.36 3.07 -8.31
N ILE A 61 -2.28 2.11 -8.25
CA ILE A 61 -2.71 1.35 -9.41
C ILE A 61 -3.88 2.13 -10.03
N HIS A 62 -3.65 2.72 -11.20
CA HIS A 62 -4.58 3.61 -11.88
C HIS A 62 -5.64 2.86 -12.69
N SER A 63 -5.34 1.64 -13.15
CA SER A 63 -6.29 0.82 -13.91
C SER A 63 -6.07 -0.68 -13.72
N LYS A 64 -7.09 -1.47 -14.06
CA LYS A 64 -6.97 -2.94 -14.12
C LYS A 64 -5.92 -3.38 -15.14
N GLY A 65 -5.83 -2.70 -16.30
CA GLY A 65 -4.86 -3.03 -17.35
C GLY A 65 -3.42 -2.83 -16.88
N GLU A 66 -3.13 -1.70 -16.21
CA GLU A 66 -1.83 -1.43 -15.62
C GLU A 66 -1.44 -2.52 -14.61
N TRP A 67 -2.37 -2.91 -13.72
CA TRP A 67 -2.12 -3.98 -12.76
C TRP A 67 -1.77 -5.32 -13.44
N LEU A 68 -2.55 -5.72 -14.45
CA LEU A 68 -2.29 -6.97 -15.17
C LEU A 68 -0.90 -6.96 -15.80
N GLN A 69 -0.51 -5.86 -16.44
CA GLN A 69 0.82 -5.73 -17.03
C GLN A 69 1.95 -5.80 -15.98
N ILE A 70 1.79 -5.12 -14.84
CA ILE A 70 2.76 -5.18 -13.74
C ILE A 70 2.88 -6.61 -13.22
N ARG A 71 1.74 -7.24 -12.89
CA ARG A 71 1.70 -8.61 -12.37
C ARG A 71 2.38 -9.57 -13.35
N ASP A 72 1.98 -9.56 -14.62
CA ASP A 72 2.50 -10.51 -15.61
C ASP A 72 4.01 -10.32 -15.83
N THR A 73 4.49 -9.08 -15.76
CA THR A 73 5.94 -8.78 -15.83
C THR A 73 6.68 -9.30 -14.60
N ILE A 74 6.11 -9.15 -13.40
CA ILE A 74 6.69 -9.69 -12.17
C ILE A 74 6.74 -11.22 -12.23
N GLU A 75 5.63 -11.88 -12.58
CA GLU A 75 5.55 -13.35 -12.67
C GLU A 75 6.57 -13.90 -13.67
N LYS A 76 6.75 -13.23 -14.82
CA LYS A 76 7.77 -13.60 -15.82
C LYS A 76 9.19 -13.55 -15.25
N LEU A 77 9.51 -12.51 -14.45
CA LEU A 77 10.83 -12.39 -13.83
C LEU A 77 11.02 -13.36 -12.67
N ILE A 78 9.98 -13.64 -11.89
CA ILE A 78 10.00 -14.66 -10.84
C ILE A 78 10.27 -16.04 -11.44
N ALA A 79 9.71 -16.37 -12.61
CA ALA A 79 10.01 -17.61 -13.30
C ALA A 79 11.48 -17.73 -13.78
N SER A 80 12.26 -16.65 -13.68
CA SER A 80 13.67 -16.59 -14.08
C SER A 80 14.66 -16.63 -12.91
N ILE A 81 14.16 -16.73 -11.67
CA ILE A 81 14.96 -16.88 -10.43
C ILE A 81 14.72 -18.24 -9.79
#